data_AF-K1UPU2-F1
#
_entry.id   AF-K1UPU2-F1
#
_cell.length_a   1.000
_cell.length_b   1.000
_cell.length_c   1.000
_cell.angle_alpha   90.00
_cell.angle_beta   90.00
_cell.angle_gamma   90.00
#
_symmetry.space_group_name_H-M   'P 1'
#
loop_
_entity.id
_entity.type
_entity.pdbx_description
1 polymer ?
#
loop_
_entity_poly.entity_id
_entity_poly.type
_entity_poly.pdbx_seq_one_letter_code
_entity_poly.pdbx_strand_id
1 'polypeptide(L)' 'MAIHNFPEGLAIGSGFGASLTLGYSLAIAICIHDIPEGISMAVPMKNGGMKTSKVLYYVILSGVTTG' A
#
# COMPACT_ATOMS: atom_id res chain seq x y z
N MET A 1 4.09 -7.47 -3.88
CA MET A 1 4.00 -6.28 -3.01
C MET A 1 5.16 -5.34 -3.21
N ALA A 2 6.40 -5.61 -2.76
CA ALA A 2 7.50 -4.63 -2.92
C ALA A 2 7.71 -4.10 -4.36
N ILE A 3 7.57 -4.96 -5.38
CA ILE A 3 7.66 -4.55 -6.80
C ILE A 3 6.40 -3.80 -7.29
N HIS A 4 5.23 -4.02 -6.67
CA HIS A 4 3.97 -3.37 -6.99
C HIS A 4 3.85 -1.98 -6.34
N ASN A 5 4.31 -1.88 -5.09
CA ASN A 5 4.29 -0.65 -4.30
C ASN A 5 5.39 0.35 -4.73
N PHE A 6 6.42 -0.11 -5.44
CA PHE A 6 7.48 0.75 -5.96
C PHE A 6 6.99 1.73 -7.05
N PRO A 7 6.28 1.30 -8.12
CA PRO A 7 5.63 2.20 -9.07
C PRO A 7 4.63 3.17 -8.42
N GLU A 8 3.92 2.74 -7.39
CA GLU A 8 2.94 3.57 -6.65
C GLU A 8 3.63 4.70 -5.89
N GLY A 9 4.70 4.40 -5.16
CA GLY A 9 5.53 5.41 -4.50
C GLY A 9 6.16 6.39 -5.50
N LEU A 10 6.64 5.88 -6.66
CA LEU A 10 7.14 6.72 -7.74
C LEU A 10 6.04 7.63 -8.34
N ALA A 11 4.81 7.15 -8.46
CA ALA A 11 3.68 7.94 -8.94
C ALA A 11 3.34 9.08 -7.97
N ILE A 12 3.33 8.81 -6.66
CA ILE A 12 3.13 9.86 -5.64
C ILE A 12 4.27 10.89 -5.70
N GLY A 13 5.53 10.42 -5.70
CA GLY A 13 6.71 11.28 -5.72
C GLY A 13 6.78 12.16 -6.98
N SER A 14 6.55 11.58 -8.17
CA SER A 14 6.48 12.34 -9.43
C SER A 14 5.28 13.28 -9.47
N GLY A 15 4.13 12.89 -8.89
CA GLY A 15 2.95 13.72 -8.72
C GLY A 15 3.23 14.99 -7.93
N PHE A 16 3.89 14.87 -6.77
CA PHE A 16 4.32 16.02 -5.97
C PHE A 16 5.36 16.89 -6.69
N GLY A 17 6.25 16.26 -7.48
CA GLY A 17 7.20 16.99 -8.33
C GLY A 17 6.52 17.82 -9.43
N ALA A 18 5.34 17.40 -9.91
CA ALA A 18 4.57 18.12 -10.92
C ALA A 18 3.65 19.19 -10.32
N SER A 19 2.89 18.90 -9.26
CA SER A 19 2.13 19.88 -8.47
C SER A 19 1.64 19.31 -7.15
N LEU A 20 1.40 20.18 -6.16
CA LEU A 20 0.83 19.77 -4.87
C LEU A 20 -0.56 19.13 -5.04
N THR A 21 -1.41 19.70 -5.90
CA THR A 21 -2.76 19.16 -6.14
C THR A 21 -2.71 17.76 -6.73
N LEU A 22 -1.81 17.51 -7.70
CA LEU A 22 -1.65 16.19 -8.30
C LEU A 22 -1.05 15.19 -7.29
N GLY A 23 -0.02 15.61 -6.54
CA GLY A 23 0.59 14.78 -5.50
C GLY A 23 -0.42 14.32 -4.45
N TYR A 24 -1.24 15.23 -3.92
CA TYR A 24 -2.30 14.87 -2.97
C TYR A 24 -3.38 14.01 -3.61
N SER A 25 -3.77 14.29 -4.86
CA SER A 25 -4.77 13.49 -5.57
C SER A 25 -4.30 12.04 -5.75
N LEU A 26 -3.04 11.83 -6.14
CA LEU A 26 -2.44 10.51 -6.31
C LEU A 26 -2.24 9.81 -4.97
N ALA A 27 -1.76 10.50 -3.94
CA ALA A 27 -1.58 9.93 -2.60
C ALA A 27 -2.89 9.40 -2.02
N ILE A 28 -3.99 10.16 -2.15
CA ILE A 28 -5.31 9.73 -1.69
C ILE A 28 -5.84 8.57 -2.54
N ALA A 29 -5.69 8.62 -3.86
CA ALA A 29 -6.16 7.57 -4.75
C ALA A 29 -5.47 6.23 -4.47
N ILE A 30 -4.15 6.23 -4.29
CA ILE A 30 -3.37 5.03 -3.98
C ILE A 30 -3.68 4.55 -2.55
N CYS A 31 -3.80 5.44 -1.58
CA CYS A 31 -4.20 5.06 -0.22
C CYS A 31 -5.54 4.29 -0.19
N ILE A 32 -6.50 4.69 -1.03
CA ILE A 32 -7.78 3.98 -1.17
C ILE A 32 -7.60 2.63 -1.88
N HIS A 33 -6.70 2.54 -2.86
CA HIS A 33 -6.38 1.29 -3.58
C HIS A 33 -5.71 0.24 -2.68
N ASP A 34 -4.83 0.67 -1.78
CA ASP A 34 -4.07 -0.19 -0.87
C ASP A 34 -4.95 -0.88 0.18
N ILE A 35 -6.13 -0.33 0.50
CA ILE A 35 -7.05 -0.93 1.48
C ILE A 35 -7.59 -2.29 0.97
N PRO A 36 -8.25 -2.39 -0.20
CA PRO A 36 -8.62 -3.66 -0.82
C PRO A 36 -7.45 -4.63 -0.99
N GLU A 37 -6.26 -4.13 -1.35
CA GLU A 37 -5.08 -4.97 -1.57
C GLU A 37 -4.57 -5.57 -0.24
N GLY A 38 -4.50 -4.76 0.82
CA GLY A 38 -4.15 -5.20 2.16
C GLY A 38 -5.13 -6.24 2.71
N ILE A 39 -6.44 -6.08 2.45
CA ILE A 39 -7.47 -7.07 2.81
C ILE A 39 -7.26 -8.37 2.01
N SER A 40 -7.01 -8.26 0.70
CA SER A 40 -6.76 -9.40 -0.19
C SER A 40 -5.54 -10.22 0.26
N MET A 41 -4.54 -9.59 0.87
CA MET A 41 -3.41 -10.27 1.49
C MET A 41 -3.72 -10.84 2.89
N ALA A 42 -4.44 -10.09 3.72
CA ALA A 42 -4.72 -10.48 5.10
C ALA A 42 -5.57 -11.77 5.19
N VAL A 43 -6.56 -11.91 4.31
CA VAL A 43 -7.52 -13.03 4.29
C VAL A 43 -6.82 -14.40 4.11
N PRO A 44 -6.01 -14.65 3.07
CA PRO A 44 -5.33 -15.93 2.90
C PRO A 44 -4.29 -16.19 4.00
N MET A 45 -3.59 -15.17 4.48
CA MET A 45 -2.63 -15.34 5.60
C MET A 45 -3.35 -15.77 6.88
N LYS A 46 -4.50 -15.16 7.19
CA LYS A 46 -5.32 -15.52 8.35
C LYS A 46 -5.92 -16.91 8.20
N ASN A 47 -6.43 -17.26 7.02
CA ASN A 47 -6.97 -18.58 6.71
C ASN A 47 -5.89 -19.67 6.73
N GLY A 48 -4.63 -19.32 6.41
CA GLY A 48 -3.46 -20.18 6.55
C GLY A 48 -2.99 -20.41 8.00
N GLY A 49 -3.75 -19.94 9.00
CA GLY A 49 -3.44 -20.15 10.42
C GLY A 49 -2.46 -19.15 11.02
N MET A 50 -2.11 -18.07 10.30
CA MET A 50 -1.21 -17.05 10.82
C MET A 50 -1.91 -16.22 11.93
N LYS A 51 -1.16 -15.94 13.01
CA LYS A 51 -1.65 -15.08 14.10
C LYS A 51 -1.98 -13.68 13.56
N THR A 52 -3.10 -13.10 14.00
CA THR A 52 -3.58 -11.79 13.54
C THR A 52 -2.52 -10.70 13.66
N SER A 53 -1.70 -10.72 14.71
CA SER A 53 -0.59 -9.77 14.90
C SER A 53 0.49 -9.87 13.82
N LYS A 54 0.83 -11.09 13.36
CA LYS A 54 1.76 -11.29 12.24
C LYS A 54 1.15 -10.85 10.92
N VAL A 55 -0.14 -11.12 10.71
CA VAL A 55 -0.86 -10.68 9.51
C VAL A 55 -0.85 -9.15 9.41
N LEU A 56 -1.22 -8.46 10.49
CA LEU A 56 -1.16 -6.99 10.56
C LEU A 56 0.26 -6.48 10.33
N TYR A 57 1.27 -7.11 10.93
CA TYR A 57 2.66 -6.73 10.72
C TYR A 57 3.05 -6.82 9.25
N TYR A 58 2.74 -7.92 8.55
CA TYR A 58 3.10 -8.06 7.13
C TYR A 58 2.33 -7.09 6.22
N VAL A 59 1.05 -6.82 6.49
CA VAL A 59 0.24 -5.87 5.72
C VAL A 59 0.74 -4.43 5.90
N ILE A 60 1.10 -4.05 7.13
CA ILE A 60 1.70 -2.74 7.40
C ILE A 60 3.08 -2.64 6.74
N LEU A 61 3.91 -3.68 6.87
CA LEU A 61 5.25 -3.69 6.30
C LEU A 61 5.21 -3.57 4.76
N SER A 62 4.23 -4.17 4.10
CA SER A 62 4.05 -4.00 2.64
C SER A 62 3.62 -2.59 2.28
N GLY A 63 2.70 -1.97 3.04
CA GLY A 63 2.28 -0.59 2.78
C GLY A 63 3.37 0.46 3.07
N VAL A 64 4.27 0.19 4.02
CA VAL A 64 5.43 1.06 4.28
C VAL A 64 6.41 1.04 3.10
N THR A 65 6.46 -0.03 2.31
CA THR A 65 7.29 -0.04 1.08
C THR A 65 6.69 0.75 -0.09
N THR A 66 5.48 1.28 0.06
CA THR A 66 4.81 2.16 -0.92
C THR A 66 5.24 3.63 -0.81
N GLY A 67 6.00 4.01 0.24
CA GLY A 67 6.44 5.39 0.51
C GLY A 67 7.95 5.54 0.70
#